data_AF-A0A8T3P0I0-F1
#
_entry.id   AF-A0A8T3P0I0-F1
#
_cell.length_a   1.000
_cell.length_b   1.000
_cell.length_c   1.000
_cell.angle_alpha   90.00
_cell.angle_beta   90.00
_cell.angle_gamma   90.00
#
_symmetry.space_group_name_H-M   'P 1'
#
loop_
_entity.id
_entity.type
_entity.pdbx_description
1 polymer ?
#
loop_
_entity_poly.entity_id
_entity_poly.type
_entity_poly.pdbx_seq_one_letter_code
_entity_poly.pdbx_strand_id
1 'polypeptide(L)'
;MVDQLKLSQPLIDAVQEALVSADPRASDPLVAMQYLSAIMGYALAKTNMPAAARRDALEQLNALARHVLEDLEGQQDSRPSAGEAFGIWRPGDP
;
A
#
# COMPACT_ATOMS: atom_id res chain seq x y z
N MET A 1 5.49 -7.94 -16.08
CA MET A 1 4.22 -7.97 -15.33
C MET A 1 4.62 -8.18 -13.88
N VAL A 2 4.68 -7.10 -13.10
CA VAL A 2 4.99 -7.19 -11.66
C VAL A 2 3.75 -7.83 -11.05
N ASP A 3 3.87 -9.06 -10.54
CA ASP A 3 2.79 -9.70 -9.79
C ASP A 3 2.30 -8.71 -8.72
N GLN A 4 0.99 -8.42 -8.72
CA GLN A 4 0.38 -7.47 -7.78
C GLN A 4 0.84 -7.80 -6.36
N LEU A 5 1.47 -6.83 -5.69
CA LEU A 5 1.85 -6.94 -4.28
C LEU A 5 0.63 -7.38 -3.47
N LYS A 6 0.70 -8.58 -2.90
CA LYS A 6 -0.34 -9.09 -2.00
C LYS A 6 -0.08 -8.56 -0.59
N LEU A 7 -0.53 -7.34 -0.33
CA LEU A 7 -0.61 -6.82 1.03
C LEU A 7 -1.74 -7.55 1.77
N SER A 8 -1.37 -8.41 2.71
CA SER A 8 -2.32 -9.09 3.59
C SER A 8 -2.29 -8.43 4.97
N GLN A 9 -3.45 -8.36 5.63
CA GLN A 9 -3.54 -7.82 6.99
C GLN A 9 -2.51 -8.46 7.96
N PRO A 10 -2.32 -9.80 7.97
CA PRO A 10 -1.32 -10.42 8.84
C PRO A 10 0.12 -9.94 8.60
N LEU A 11 0.49 -9.64 7.35
CA LEU A 11 1.82 -9.11 7.04
C LEU A 11 1.98 -7.69 7.59
N ILE A 12 0.95 -6.86 7.41
CA ILE A 12 0.95 -5.48 7.90
C ILE A 12 1.06 -5.47 9.43
N ASP A 13 0.27 -6.32 10.11
CA ASP A 13 0.28 -6.44 11.57
C ASP A 13 1.65 -6.89 12.10
N ALA A 14 2.25 -7.90 11.48
CA ALA A 14 3.58 -8.40 11.88
C ALA A 14 4.68 -7.34 11.70
N VAL A 15 4.62 -6.55 10.64
CA VAL A 15 5.54 -5.43 10.42
C VAL A 15 5.34 -4.35 11.47
N GLN A 16 4.09 -3.98 11.76
CA GLN A 16 3.76 -2.99 12.78
C GLN A 16 4.25 -3.42 14.16
N GLU A 17 4.05 -4.69 14.53
CA GLU A 17 4.54 -5.26 15.79
C GLU A 17 6.06 -5.20 15.89
N ALA A 18 6.78 -5.59 14.83
CA ALA A 18 8.23 -5.53 14.80
C ALA A 18 8.76 -4.09 14.99
N LEU A 19 8.12 -3.11 14.36
CA LEU A 19 8.48 -1.70 14.51
C LEU A 19 8.22 -1.19 15.94
N VAL A 20 7.06 -1.50 16.52
CA VAL A 20 6.71 -1.11 17.90
C VAL A 20 7.63 -1.76 18.93
N SER A 21 8.01 -3.01 18.71
CA SER A 21 8.95 -3.72 19.58
C SER A 21 10.35 -3.09 19.55
N ALA A 22 10.76 -2.47 18.43
CA ALA A 22 12.04 -1.80 18.30
C ALA A 22 12.00 -0.36 18.85
N ASP A 23 10.90 0.36 18.60
CA ASP A 23 10.65 1.72 19.09
C ASP A 23 9.15 1.88 19.41
N PRO A 24 8.76 2.04 20.69
CA PRO A 24 7.37 2.23 21.07
C PRO A 24 6.67 3.40 20.36
N ARG A 25 7.42 4.42 19.91
CA ARG A 25 6.86 5.56 19.16
C ARG A 25 6.30 5.14 17.81
N ALA A 26 6.73 4.00 17.27
CA ALA A 26 6.19 3.45 16.03
C ALA A 26 4.73 2.99 16.15
N SER A 27 4.11 3.02 17.34
CA SER A 27 2.66 2.86 17.46
C SER A 27 1.89 3.98 16.77
N ASP A 28 2.53 5.15 16.57
CA ASP A 28 2.03 6.19 15.68
C ASP A 28 2.23 5.76 14.21
N PRO A 29 1.15 5.69 13.41
CA PRO A 29 1.25 5.29 12.00
C PRO A 29 2.24 6.12 11.19
N LEU A 30 2.37 7.43 11.46
CA LEU A 30 3.30 8.28 10.73
C LEU A 30 4.76 7.94 11.05
N VAL A 31 5.05 7.61 12.30
CA VAL A 31 6.39 7.15 12.72
C VAL A 31 6.71 5.79 12.10
N ALA A 32 5.74 4.86 12.06
CA ALA A 32 5.91 3.58 11.37
C ALA A 32 6.23 3.77 9.87
N MET A 33 5.52 4.66 9.18
CA MET A 33 5.77 4.98 7.77
C MET A 33 7.17 5.59 7.55
N GLN A 34 7.66 6.42 8.48
CA GLN A 34 9.03 6.94 8.44
C GLN A 34 10.07 5.83 8.54
N TYR A 35 9.87 4.85 9.45
CA TYR A 35 10.73 3.68 9.55
C TYR A 35 10.75 2.86 8.26
N LEU A 36 9.59 2.57 7.67
CA LEU A 36 9.50 1.82 6.41
C LEU A 36 10.22 2.54 5.27
N SER A 37 10.08 3.86 5.19
CA SER A 37 10.79 4.69 4.20
C SER A 37 12.31 4.64 4.41
N ALA A 38 12.77 4.73 5.66
CA ALA A 38 14.19 4.63 6.00
C ALA A 38 14.76 3.23 5.70
N ILE A 39 14.02 2.17 6.02
CA ILE A 39 14.39 0.78 5.74
C ILE A 39 14.55 0.55 4.23
N MET A 40 13.65 1.10 3.42
CA MET A 40 13.73 1.04 1.95
C MET A 40 15.04 1.66 1.43
N GLY A 41 15.35 2.88 1.89
CA GLY A 41 16.60 3.56 1.52
C GLY A 41 17.85 2.82 2.00
N TYR A 42 17.83 2.31 3.24
CA TYR A 42 18.90 1.50 3.81
C TYR A 42 19.14 0.21 2.99
N ALA A 43 18.07 -0.52 2.68
CA ALA A 43 18.15 -1.77 1.92
C ALA A 43 18.73 -1.53 0.53
N LEU A 44 18.26 -0.50 -0.18
CA LEU A 44 18.82 -0.11 -1.48
C LEU A 44 20.31 0.21 -1.37
N ALA A 45 20.74 0.98 -0.37
CA ALA A 45 22.14 1.35 -0.18
C ALA A 45 23.07 0.14 0.04
N LYS A 46 22.53 -1.00 0.50
CA LYS A 46 23.26 -2.26 0.69
C LYS A 46 23.35 -3.13 -0.56
N THR A 47 22.59 -2.82 -1.61
CA THR A 47 22.63 -3.59 -2.86
C THR A 47 23.93 -3.34 -3.64
N ASN A 48 24.42 -4.37 -4.34
CA ASN A 48 25.57 -4.25 -5.25
C ASN A 48 25.13 -3.71 -6.62
N MET A 49 24.54 -2.51 -6.62
CA MET A 49 24.11 -1.80 -7.82
C MET A 49 24.89 -0.49 -7.97
N PRO A 50 25.08 0.03 -9.19
CA PRO A 50 25.61 1.37 -9.40
C PRO A 50 24.79 2.44 -8.67
N ALA A 51 25.43 3.53 -8.25
CA ALA A 51 24.76 4.59 -7.48
C ALA A 51 23.59 5.24 -8.23
N ALA A 52 23.67 5.37 -9.55
CA ALA A 52 22.57 5.86 -10.39
C ALA A 52 21.38 4.88 -10.35
N ALA A 53 21.62 3.60 -10.61
CA ALA A 53 20.59 2.57 -10.57
C ALA A 53 19.87 2.47 -9.22
N ARG A 54 20.57 2.69 -8.09
CA ARG A 54 19.92 2.76 -6.76
C ARG A 54 18.97 3.95 -6.61
N ARG A 55 19.30 5.09 -7.21
CA ARG A 55 18.42 6.28 -7.19
C ARG A 55 17.19 6.04 -8.04
N ASP A 56 17.38 5.52 -9.25
CA ASP A 56 16.28 5.18 -10.15
C ASP A 56 15.34 4.15 -9.50
N ALA A 57 15.88 3.15 -8.81
CA ALA A 57 15.10 2.17 -8.06
C ALA A 57 14.31 2.80 -6.90
N LEU A 58 14.90 3.75 -6.16
CA LEU A 58 14.20 4.47 -5.10
C LEU A 58 13.02 5.28 -5.67
N GLU A 59 13.21 5.95 -6.81
CA GLU A 59 12.15 6.69 -7.49
C GLU A 59 11.01 5.78 -7.93
N GLN A 60 11.32 4.60 -8.47
CA GLN A 60 10.31 3.60 -8.86
C GLN A 60 9.52 3.08 -7.64
N LEU A 61 10.18 2.84 -6.51
CA LEU A 61 9.50 2.42 -5.28
C LEU A 61 8.59 3.51 -4.72
N ASN A 62 9.01 4.78 -4.78
CA ASN A 62 8.17 5.91 -4.39
C ASN A 62 6.95 6.06 -5.31
N ALA A 63 7.13 5.87 -6.62
CA ALA A 63 6.04 5.89 -7.59
C ALA A 63 5.03 4.75 -7.32
N LEU A 64 5.53 3.54 -7.02
CA LEU A 64 4.70 2.40 -6.63
C LEU A 64 3.90 2.70 -5.35
N ALA A 65 4.55 3.24 -4.31
CA ALA A 65 3.88 3.60 -3.07
C ALA A 65 2.76 4.63 -3.29
N ARG A 66 2.99 5.61 -4.18
CA ARG A 66 1.97 6.58 -4.57
C ARG A 66 0.79 5.92 -5.30
N HIS A 67 1.05 5.04 -6.26
CA HIS A 67 -0.03 4.34 -6.96
C HIS A 67 -0.88 3.48 -6.02
N VAL A 68 -0.27 2.77 -5.07
CA VAL A 68 -1.03 1.98 -4.08
C VAL A 68 -1.93 2.88 -3.22
N LEU A 69 -1.46 4.07 -2.83
CA LEU A 69 -2.27 5.04 -2.11
C LEU A 69 -3.47 5.50 -2.95
N GLU A 70 -3.20 5.98 -4.17
CA GLU A 70 -4.21 6.46 -5.11
C GLU A 70 -5.27 5.38 -5.41
N ASP A 71 -4.84 4.13 -5.57
CA ASP A 71 -5.72 2.98 -5.82
C ASP A 71 -6.65 2.69 -4.62
N LEU A 72 -6.16 2.83 -3.39
CA LEU A 72 -6.96 2.61 -2.18
C LEU A 72 -7.92 3.77 -1.88
N GLU A 73 -7.50 5.01 -2.17
CA GLU A 73 -8.36 6.19 -2.06
C GLU A 73 -9.48 6.16 -3.11
N GLY A 74 -9.15 5.86 -4.37
CA GLY A 74 -10.14 5.75 -5.46
C GLY A 74 -11.14 4.61 -5.28
N GLN A 75 -10.75 3.53 -4.60
CA GLN A 75 -11.67 2.45 -4.20
C GLN A 75 -12.67 2.87 -3.11
N GLN A 76 -12.32 3.83 -2.25
CA GLN A 76 -13.26 4.33 -1.23
C GLN A 76 -14.35 5.21 -1.85
N ASP A 77 -14.00 6.02 -2.85
CA ASP A 77 -14.94 6.90 -3.55
C ASP A 77 -15.95 6.15 -4.45
N SER A 78 -15.63 4.89 -4.80
CA SER A 78 -16.46 4.06 -5.68
C SER A 78 -17.49 3.20 -4.95
N ARG A 79 -17.67 3.34 -3.63
CA ARG A 79 -18.77 2.66 -2.93
C ARG A 79 -20.10 3.26 -3.42
N PRO A 80 -20.97 2.49 -4.09
CA PRO A 80 -22.30 2.97 -4.39
C PRO A 80 -22.97 3.31 -3.05
N SER A 81 -23.47 4.53 -2.92
CA SER A 81 -24.44 4.86 -1.88
C SER A 81 -25.51 3.76 -1.91
N ALA A 82 -25.70 3.09 -0.77
CA ALA A 82 -26.83 2.17 -0.58
C ALA A 82 -28.13 2.98 -0.58
N GLY A 83 -28.53 3.41 -1.77
CA GLY A 83 -29.79 4.05 -2.09
C GLY A 83 -30.43 3.22 -3.19
N GLU A 84 -31.55 2.61 -2.83
CA GLU A 84 -32.57 2.09 -3.74
C GLU A 84 -32.25 0.72 -4.40
N ALA A 85 -32.42 -0.34 -3.60
CA ALA A 85 -33.09 -1.52 -4.13
C ALA A 85 -34.48 -1.10 -4.62
N PHE A 86 -34.83 -1.37 -5.88
CA PHE A 86 -36.04 -2.07 -6.33
C PHE A 86 -36.28 -1.77 -7.81
N GLY A 87 -35.81 -2.69 -8.64
CA GLY A 87 -36.08 -2.68 -10.08
C GLY A 87 -35.52 -3.93 -10.72
N ILE A 88 -35.89 -5.11 -10.20
CA ILE A 88 -35.61 -6.37 -10.90
C ILE A 88 -36.38 -6.30 -12.22
N TRP A 89 -35.67 -6.06 -13.33
CA TRP A 89 -36.24 -6.26 -14.64
C TRP A 89 -36.15 -7.75 -14.99
N ARG A 90 -37.30 -8.38 -15.25
CA ARG A 90 -37.38 -9.71 -15.86
C ARG A 90 -38.01 -9.55 -17.25
N PRO A 91 -37.37 -10.00 -18.34
CA PRO A 91 -38.01 -10.02 -19.65
C PRO A 91 -39.06 -11.13 -19.68
N GLY A 92 -40.32 -10.75 -19.88
CA GLY A 92 -41.45 -11.65 -20.10
C GLY A 92 -42.48 -11.63 -18.98
N ASP A 93 -43.32 -10.61 -18.97
CA ASP A 93 -44.68 -10.69 -18.41
C ASP A 93 -45.68 -10.37 -19.55
N PRO A 94 -46.89 -10.97 -19.53
CA PRO A 94 -47.73 -11.30 -20.70
C PRO A 94 -48.34 -10.14 -21.48
#